data_AF-A0AAV9P850-F1
#
_entry.id   AF-A0AAV9P850-F1
#
_cell.length_a   1.000
_cell.length_b   1.000
_cell.length_c   1.000
_cell.angle_alpha   90.00
_cell.angle_beta   90.00
_cell.angle_gamma   90.00
#
_symmetry.space_group_name_H-M   'P 1'
#
loop_
_entity.id
_entity.type
_entity.pdbx_description
1 polymer ?
#
loop_
_entity_poly.entity_id
_entity_poly.type
_entity_poly.pdbx_seq_one_letter_code
_entity_poly.pdbx_strand_id
1 'polypeptide(L)'
;MLFLSTEKAKMYTCGWTVNCSARKRECQYQAEVGRAETNTITSRERIAQLESTTSSLWRAVSRIQSELGHVQDSTLDDIASTARHDTESEDSDTTPIAPPTHLQQLFDNEYVDTRANGGSAATGSNYERASSALVVKARSRLQHLIPSKADITALCAPSLSPSLEWISIYAALFPTINMFNTAEDMITQHDELSTAGADPITIAGLLSTTAIILLHRPADAAPVPGIENPTSWIKHVNDAVEQVVIKEDDLVCSVEGIETTLLFARL
;
A
#
# COMPACT_ATOMS: atom_id res chain seq x y z
N MET A 1 50.73 -23.16 45.30
CA MET A 1 49.89 -23.74 46.36
C MET A 1 48.50 -23.17 46.20
N LEU A 2 47.52 -24.07 46.15
CA LEU A 2 46.11 -23.84 45.83
C LEU A 2 45.42 -22.97 46.87
N PHE A 3 44.59 -22.02 46.41
CA PHE A 3 43.36 -21.66 47.13
C PHE A 3 42.21 -21.64 46.14
N LEU A 4 41.36 -22.65 46.29
CA LEU A 4 40.01 -22.73 45.75
C LEU A 4 39.20 -21.58 46.35
N SER A 5 38.58 -20.76 45.50
CA SER A 5 37.39 -20.01 45.89
C SER A 5 36.22 -20.51 45.06
N THR A 6 35.39 -21.29 45.74
CA THR A 6 34.12 -21.83 45.24
C THR A 6 33.10 -20.71 45.22
N GLU A 7 32.88 -20.08 44.07
CA GLU A 7 31.75 -19.19 43.88
C GLU A 7 30.56 -19.98 43.33
N LYS A 8 29.56 -20.12 44.19
CA LYS A 8 28.29 -20.79 43.91
C LYS A 8 27.56 -20.03 42.80
N ALA A 9 27.62 -20.54 41.57
CA ALA A 9 26.70 -20.13 40.52
C ALA A 9 25.28 -20.55 40.91
N LYS A 10 24.47 -19.59 41.36
CA LYS A 10 23.02 -19.74 41.42
C LYS A 10 22.52 -19.97 39.98
N MET A 11 22.26 -21.22 39.67
CA MET A 11 21.71 -21.66 38.40
C MET A 11 20.22 -21.33 38.40
N TYR A 12 19.88 -20.08 38.07
CA TYR A 12 18.51 -19.72 37.74
C TYR A 12 18.18 -20.35 36.38
N THR A 13 17.38 -21.42 36.41
CA THR A 13 16.89 -22.11 35.21
C THR A 13 15.94 -21.18 34.46
N CYS A 14 16.47 -20.40 33.53
CA CYS A 14 15.68 -19.68 32.55
C CYS A 14 15.33 -20.66 31.40
N GLY A 15 14.03 -20.84 31.11
CA GLY A 15 13.48 -21.84 30.18
C GLY A 15 13.83 -21.67 28.69
N TRP A 16 14.87 -20.91 28.36
CA TRP A 16 15.28 -20.58 26.99
C TRP A 16 16.26 -21.57 26.36
N THR A 17 16.78 -22.54 27.11
CA THR A 17 17.81 -23.48 26.63
C THR A 17 17.28 -24.62 25.75
N VAL A 18 15.98 -24.90 25.76
CA VAL A 18 15.42 -26.06 25.04
C VAL A 18 15.36 -25.83 23.52
N ASN A 19 15.12 -24.59 23.07
CA ASN A 19 14.93 -24.31 21.64
C ASN A 19 16.27 -24.09 20.89
N CYS A 20 17.30 -23.58 21.58
CA CYS A 20 18.65 -23.43 21.01
C CYS A 20 19.31 -24.80 20.72
N SER A 21 19.20 -25.76 21.65
CA SER A 21 19.85 -27.07 21.50
C SER A 21 19.23 -27.90 20.38
N ALA A 22 17.90 -27.84 20.22
CA ALA A 22 17.18 -28.51 19.14
C ALA A 22 17.60 -28.03 17.73
N ARG A 23 18.06 -26.79 17.61
CA ARG A 23 18.44 -26.16 16.34
C ARG A 23 19.95 -26.14 16.08
N LYS A 24 20.76 -26.80 16.93
CA LYS A 24 22.25 -26.77 16.88
C LYS A 24 22.82 -25.35 16.77
N ARG A 25 22.19 -24.38 17.43
CA ARG A 25 22.68 -22.99 17.46
C ARG A 25 23.35 -22.73 18.80
N GLU A 26 24.48 -22.02 18.75
CA GLU A 26 25.17 -21.55 19.93
C GLU A 26 24.38 -20.37 20.54
N CYS A 27 23.96 -20.54 21.78
CA CYS A 27 23.11 -19.58 22.47
C CYS A 27 24.02 -18.52 23.12
N GLN A 28 24.04 -17.30 22.59
CA GLN A 28 24.82 -16.20 23.17
C GLN A 28 24.05 -15.50 24.29
N TYR A 29 24.72 -15.28 25.43
CA TYR A 29 24.18 -14.56 26.57
C TYR A 29 24.12 -13.07 26.25
N GLN A 30 22.90 -12.51 26.21
CA GLN A 30 22.73 -11.05 26.21
C GLN A 30 22.75 -10.57 27.66
N ALA A 31 23.87 -9.95 28.06
CA ALA A 31 23.94 -9.22 29.31
C ALA A 31 23.05 -7.96 29.20
N GLU A 32 22.15 -7.76 30.16
CA GLU A 32 21.39 -6.51 30.26
C GLU A 32 22.38 -5.35 30.41
N VAL A 33 22.44 -4.48 29.41
CA VAL A 33 23.17 -3.22 29.50
C VAL A 33 22.41 -2.33 30.48
N GLY A 34 22.94 -2.22 31.70
CA GLY A 34 22.42 -1.32 32.73
C GLY A 34 22.25 0.10 32.17
N ARG A 35 21.02 0.59 32.18
CA ARG A 35 20.65 1.93 31.74
C ARG A 35 21.32 2.94 32.66
N ALA A 36 22.32 3.66 32.16
CA ALA A 36 22.94 4.77 32.87
C ALA A 36 21.88 5.83 33.23
N GLU A 37 21.87 6.22 34.50
CA GLU A 37 21.08 7.33 35.06
C GLU A 37 21.47 8.63 34.35
N THR A 38 20.78 8.91 33.24
CA THR A 38 20.72 10.25 32.67
C THR A 38 19.38 10.81 33.13
N ASN A 39 19.40 12.00 33.74
CA ASN A 39 18.24 12.74 34.23
C ASN A 39 17.06 12.62 33.24
N THR A 40 16.21 11.63 33.47
CA THR A 40 15.07 11.35 32.62
C THR A 40 14.02 12.37 32.99
N ILE A 41 13.95 13.45 32.22
CA ILE A 41 12.66 14.11 32.00
C ILE A 41 11.69 12.97 31.72
N THR A 42 10.75 12.77 32.65
CA THR A 42 9.84 11.64 32.55
C THR A 42 9.08 11.75 31.22
N SER A 43 8.70 10.63 30.62
CA SER A 43 7.89 10.65 29.39
C SER A 43 6.70 11.60 29.53
N ARG A 44 6.09 11.64 30.71
CA ARG A 44 4.99 12.53 31.08
C ARG A 44 5.35 14.01 31.02
N GLU A 45 6.54 14.39 31.48
CA GLU A 45 6.99 15.78 31.50
C GLU A 45 7.44 16.26 30.12
N ARG A 46 8.02 15.36 29.31
CA ARG A 46 8.26 15.61 27.90
C ARG A 46 6.96 15.79 27.12
N ILE A 47 5.94 14.99 27.42
CA ILE A 47 4.60 15.12 26.83
C ILE A 47 3.97 16.45 27.22
N ALA A 48 3.99 16.82 28.52
CA ALA A 48 3.48 18.10 28.98
C ALA A 48 4.20 19.30 28.32
N GLN A 49 5.52 19.19 28.12
CA GLN A 49 6.29 20.20 27.40
C GLN A 49 5.88 20.28 25.92
N LEU A 50 5.69 19.14 25.27
CA LEU A 50 5.22 19.09 23.88
C LEU A 50 3.82 19.68 23.75
N GLU A 51 2.87 19.31 24.61
CA GLU A 51 1.51 19.84 24.65
C GLU A 51 1.47 21.36 24.88
N SER A 52 2.34 21.86 25.76
CA SER A 52 2.50 23.30 25.98
C SER A 52 3.01 24.02 24.72
N THR A 53 4.02 23.44 24.04
CA THR A 53 4.57 24.02 22.81
C THR A 53 3.58 23.97 21.64
N THR A 54 2.82 22.89 21.47
CA THR A 54 1.80 22.77 20.42
C THR A 54 0.66 23.75 20.68
N SER A 55 0.20 23.88 21.92
CA SER A 55 -0.83 24.87 22.31
C SER A 55 -0.39 26.31 22.04
N SER A 56 0.91 26.61 22.24
CA SER A 56 1.47 27.94 21.95
C SER A 56 1.57 28.20 20.45
N LEU A 57 2.00 27.21 19.67
CA LEU A 57 2.06 27.31 18.20
C LEU A 57 0.67 27.49 17.60
N TRP A 58 -0.31 26.72 18.07
CA TRP A 58 -1.69 26.81 17.60
C TRP A 58 -2.27 28.20 17.88
N ARG A 59 -2.10 28.74 19.09
CA ARG A 59 -2.48 30.13 19.41
C ARG A 59 -1.79 31.16 18.52
N ALA A 60 -0.52 30.96 18.17
CA ALA A 60 0.19 31.86 17.27
C ALA A 60 -0.37 31.79 15.84
N VAL A 61 -0.67 30.59 15.34
CA VAL A 61 -1.28 30.37 14.03
C VAL A 61 -2.70 30.95 13.97
N SER A 62 -3.55 30.70 14.96
CA SER A 62 -4.89 31.28 15.03
C SER A 62 -4.84 32.81 15.07
N ARG A 63 -3.86 33.41 15.77
CA ARG A 63 -3.66 34.85 15.78
C ARG A 63 -3.28 35.38 14.39
N ILE A 64 -2.32 34.74 13.73
CA ILE A 64 -1.91 35.11 12.34
C ILE A 64 -3.09 34.95 11.37
N GLN A 65 -3.87 33.88 11.51
CA GLN A 65 -5.05 33.63 10.69
C GLN A 65 -6.15 34.68 10.91
N SER A 66 -6.33 35.13 12.15
CA SER A 66 -7.25 36.23 12.48
C SER A 66 -6.78 37.59 11.94
N GLU A 67 -5.46 37.83 11.90
CA GLU A 67 -4.86 39.03 11.32
C GLU A 67 -4.93 39.05 9.78
N LEU A 68 -4.94 37.86 9.13
CA LEU A 68 -5.08 37.71 7.68
C LEU A 68 -6.54 37.67 7.19
N GLY A 69 -7.54 37.81 8.08
CA GLY A 69 -8.94 37.95 7.70
C GLY A 69 -9.60 36.70 7.12
N HIS A 70 -9.06 35.50 7.37
CA HIS A 70 -9.72 34.26 6.98
C HIS A 70 -10.67 33.80 8.08
N VAL A 71 -11.94 34.17 7.94
CA VAL A 71 -13.05 33.67 8.76
C VAL A 71 -13.26 32.19 8.40
N GLN A 72 -12.79 31.27 9.24
CA GLN A 72 -13.39 29.94 9.30
C GLN A 72 -14.75 30.10 9.99
N ASP A 73 -15.79 29.70 9.27
CA ASP A 73 -17.18 29.66 9.72
C ASP A 73 -17.29 28.74 10.94
N SER A 74 -17.13 29.34 12.13
CA SER A 74 -17.19 28.66 13.41
C SER A 74 -18.65 28.65 13.86
N THR A 75 -19.42 27.70 13.36
CA THR A 75 -20.61 27.27 14.09
C THR A 75 -20.18 26.18 15.07
N LEU A 76 -20.66 26.32 16.31
CA LEU A 76 -20.52 25.42 17.46
C LEU A 76 -19.39 25.73 18.46
N ASP A 77 -19.32 26.98 18.91
CA ASP A 77 -19.02 27.27 20.32
C ASP A 77 -20.36 27.36 21.06
N ASP A 78 -20.79 26.27 21.69
CA ASP A 78 -21.50 26.35 22.97
C ASP A 78 -21.43 24.99 23.67
N ILE A 79 -21.42 25.02 25.01
CA ILE A 79 -21.23 23.90 25.95
C ILE A 79 -19.77 23.65 26.35
N ALA A 80 -19.17 24.67 26.97
CA ALA A 80 -18.27 24.44 28.09
C ALA A 80 -18.55 25.46 29.19
N SER A 81 -19.40 25.10 30.17
CA SER A 81 -19.39 25.68 31.53
C SER A 81 -20.49 25.07 32.40
N THR A 82 -20.22 23.93 33.06
CA THR A 82 -20.61 23.65 34.46
C THR A 82 -20.33 22.19 34.83
N ALA A 83 -19.29 21.95 35.62
CA ALA A 83 -19.27 20.95 36.70
C ALA A 83 -17.91 20.99 37.39
N ARG A 84 -17.74 21.95 38.31
CA ARG A 84 -16.86 21.75 39.46
C ARG A 84 -17.62 20.83 40.42
N HIS A 85 -17.14 19.62 40.63
CA HIS A 85 -17.47 18.87 41.84
C HIS A 85 -16.29 18.00 42.23
N ASP A 86 -15.60 18.42 43.29
CA ASP A 86 -14.72 17.56 44.06
C ASP A 86 -15.55 16.38 44.59
N THR A 87 -15.11 15.16 44.27
CA THR A 87 -15.50 13.97 45.01
C THR A 87 -14.33 13.00 44.95
N GLU A 88 -13.63 12.88 46.07
CA GLU A 88 -12.70 11.79 46.33
C GLU A 88 -13.49 10.49 46.33
N SER A 89 -13.15 9.55 45.44
CA SER A 89 -13.61 8.17 45.57
C SER A 89 -12.60 7.21 44.98
N GLU A 90 -12.28 6.22 45.80
CA GLU A 90 -11.38 5.11 45.57
C GLU A 90 -11.92 4.15 44.48
N ASP A 91 -10.97 3.60 43.74
CA ASP A 91 -10.93 2.29 43.07
C ASP A 91 -11.96 1.92 41.98
N SER A 92 -11.40 1.26 40.96
CA SER A 92 -12.02 0.43 39.91
C SER A 92 -12.43 1.04 38.55
N ASP A 93 -12.01 0.29 37.54
CA ASP A 93 -12.39 0.25 36.11
C ASP A 93 -11.90 1.37 35.18
N THR A 94 -10.84 1.01 34.44
CA THR A 94 -10.36 1.67 33.22
C THR A 94 -11.47 1.73 32.17
N THR A 95 -12.23 2.82 32.20
CA THR A 95 -12.95 3.31 31.03
C THR A 95 -11.94 3.80 29.99
N PRO A 96 -12.15 3.53 28.69
CA PRO A 96 -11.27 4.06 27.66
C PRO A 96 -11.43 5.59 27.66
N ILE A 97 -10.41 6.28 28.17
CA ILE A 97 -10.27 7.73 28.07
C ILE A 97 -10.39 8.05 26.58
N ALA A 98 -11.50 8.70 26.21
CA ALA A 98 -11.68 9.22 24.87
C ALA A 98 -10.43 10.05 24.52
N PRO A 99 -9.80 9.81 23.37
CA PRO A 99 -8.59 10.52 23.00
C PRO A 99 -8.86 12.03 23.02
N PRO A 100 -7.89 12.87 23.44
CA PRO A 100 -8.03 14.31 23.43
C PRO A 100 -8.54 14.79 22.06
N THR A 101 -9.60 15.58 22.03
CA THR A 101 -10.25 16.09 20.80
C THR A 101 -9.26 16.79 19.86
N HIS A 102 -8.18 17.39 20.39
CA HIS A 102 -7.12 17.98 19.57
C HIS A 102 -6.31 16.96 18.76
N LEU A 103 -6.18 15.71 19.23
CA LEU A 103 -5.53 14.64 18.47
C LEU A 103 -6.46 14.09 17.39
N GLN A 104 -7.78 14.09 17.60
CA GLN A 104 -8.73 13.73 16.54
C GLN A 104 -8.65 14.71 15.37
N GLN A 105 -8.45 16.01 15.64
CA GLN A 105 -8.24 17.02 14.61
C GLN A 105 -6.95 16.85 13.76
N LEU A 106 -5.94 16.12 14.26
CA LEU A 106 -4.76 15.76 13.45
C LEU A 106 -5.05 14.63 12.46
N PHE A 107 -6.10 13.84 12.71
CA PHE A 107 -6.53 12.75 11.83
C PHE A 107 -7.72 13.15 10.96
N ASP A 108 -8.55 14.11 11.39
CA ASP A 108 -9.60 14.77 10.59
C ASP A 108 -9.01 15.85 9.66
N ASN A 109 -8.00 15.49 8.88
CA ASN A 109 -7.55 16.35 7.80
C ASN A 109 -8.41 16.08 6.55
N GLU A 110 -9.12 17.10 6.07
CA GLU A 110 -9.89 17.09 4.80
C GLU A 110 -9.02 16.70 3.58
N TYR A 111 -7.69 16.77 3.72
CA TYR A 111 -6.74 16.29 2.71
C TYR A 111 -6.46 14.78 2.75
N VAL A 112 -6.77 14.11 3.87
CA VAL A 112 -6.69 12.65 4.01
C VAL A 112 -8.07 12.03 3.73
N ASP A 113 -9.16 12.76 4.00
CA ASP A 113 -10.51 12.40 3.62
C ASP A 113 -10.91 13.04 2.27
N THR A 114 -10.38 12.52 1.17
CA THR A 114 -11.05 12.68 -0.15
C THR A 114 -12.36 11.87 -0.23
N ARG A 115 -12.80 11.24 0.87
CA ARG A 115 -13.98 10.37 0.96
C ARG A 115 -14.91 10.78 2.09
N ALA A 116 -15.49 11.99 2.05
CA ALA A 116 -16.62 12.30 2.93
C ALA A 116 -17.55 13.37 2.35
N ASN A 117 -18.33 12.99 1.33
CA ASN A 117 -19.72 13.45 1.31
C ASN A 117 -20.64 12.27 1.09
N GLY A 118 -20.93 11.58 2.18
CA GLY A 118 -21.76 10.38 2.21
C GLY A 118 -21.70 9.75 3.59
N GLY A 119 -22.29 10.42 4.58
CA GLY A 119 -22.33 9.91 5.95
C GLY A 119 -23.06 8.56 6.02
N SER A 120 -22.37 7.54 6.52
CA SER A 120 -22.81 6.83 7.72
C SER A 120 -21.74 5.82 8.15
N ALA A 121 -21.55 5.74 9.46
CA ALA A 121 -20.61 4.85 10.12
C ALA A 121 -20.79 3.38 9.73
N ALA A 122 -19.71 2.73 9.31
CA ALA A 122 -19.54 1.29 9.41
C ALA A 122 -18.05 0.96 9.57
N THR A 123 -17.69 0.69 10.82
CA THR A 123 -16.45 0.02 11.21
C THR A 123 -16.35 -1.33 10.49
N GLY A 124 -15.37 -1.50 9.61
CA GLY A 124 -15.11 -2.78 8.96
C GLY A 124 -14.03 -2.65 7.89
N SER A 125 -12.85 -3.21 8.18
CA SER A 125 -11.74 -3.32 7.25
C SER A 125 -12.17 -3.97 5.93
N ASN A 126 -12.34 -3.16 4.89
CA ASN A 126 -12.38 -3.60 3.51
C ASN A 126 -11.80 -2.43 2.72
N TYR A 127 -10.67 -2.65 2.06
CA TYR A 127 -10.25 -1.82 0.94
C TYR A 127 -11.48 -1.67 0.03
N GLU A 128 -12.08 -0.48 0.02
CA GLU A 128 -13.31 -0.22 -0.71
C GLU A 128 -13.04 -0.49 -2.18
N ARG A 129 -13.46 -1.68 -2.61
CA ARG A 129 -13.55 -2.12 -3.99
C ARG A 129 -14.01 -0.92 -4.82
N ALA A 130 -13.13 -0.43 -5.71
CA ALA A 130 -13.38 0.67 -6.62
C ALA A 130 -14.85 0.64 -7.07
N SER A 131 -15.54 1.79 -7.02
CA SER A 131 -17.00 1.82 -7.24
C SER A 131 -17.36 0.96 -8.47
N SER A 132 -18.33 0.05 -8.34
CA SER A 132 -18.59 -0.97 -9.36
C SER A 132 -18.78 -0.39 -10.76
N ALA A 133 -19.28 0.85 -10.85
CA ALA A 133 -19.38 1.63 -12.07
C ALA A 133 -18.01 1.98 -12.70
N LEU A 134 -17.01 2.35 -11.90
CA LEU A 134 -15.64 2.59 -12.37
C LEU A 134 -15.03 1.32 -12.94
N VAL A 135 -15.16 0.18 -12.26
CA VAL A 135 -14.66 -1.11 -12.74
C VAL A 135 -15.28 -1.49 -14.09
N VAL A 136 -16.59 -1.27 -14.25
CA VAL A 136 -17.29 -1.53 -15.53
C VAL A 136 -16.80 -0.59 -16.64
N LYS A 137 -16.61 0.70 -16.35
CA LYS A 137 -16.10 1.69 -17.31
C LYS A 137 -14.65 1.42 -17.69
N ALA A 138 -13.81 1.10 -16.71
CA ALA A 138 -12.43 0.67 -16.88
C ALA A 138 -12.33 -0.53 -17.82
N ARG A 139 -13.11 -1.57 -17.51
CA ARG A 139 -13.19 -2.79 -18.30
C ARG A 139 -13.60 -2.50 -19.74
N SER A 140 -14.71 -1.81 -19.98
CA SER A 140 -15.18 -1.57 -21.35
C SER A 140 -14.13 -0.85 -22.17
N ARG A 141 -13.47 0.15 -21.58
CA ARG A 141 -12.40 0.90 -22.25
C ARG A 141 -11.19 0.04 -22.62
N LEU A 142 -10.75 -0.83 -21.73
CA LEU A 142 -9.60 -1.71 -21.97
C LEU A 142 -9.95 -2.88 -22.90
N GLN A 143 -11.15 -3.47 -22.78
CA GLN A 143 -11.58 -4.60 -23.60
C GLN A 143 -11.62 -4.28 -25.10
N HIS A 144 -11.96 -3.05 -25.46
CA HIS A 144 -11.94 -2.62 -26.86
C HIS A 144 -10.54 -2.61 -27.49
N LEU A 145 -9.48 -2.64 -26.68
CA LEU A 145 -8.09 -2.67 -27.15
C LEU A 145 -7.51 -4.09 -27.21
N ILE A 146 -8.22 -5.10 -26.69
CA ILE A 146 -7.77 -6.48 -26.71
C ILE A 146 -7.64 -6.95 -28.16
N PRO A 147 -6.44 -7.38 -28.62
CA PRO A 147 -6.26 -7.90 -29.96
C PRO A 147 -7.08 -9.18 -30.17
N SER A 148 -7.28 -9.55 -31.43
CA SER A 148 -7.96 -10.82 -31.71
C SER A 148 -7.12 -12.01 -31.22
N LYS A 149 -7.76 -13.15 -30.97
CA LYS A 149 -7.04 -14.38 -30.58
C LYS A 149 -6.01 -14.80 -31.63
N ALA A 150 -6.32 -14.57 -32.91
CA ALA A 150 -5.41 -14.83 -34.01
C ALA A 150 -4.17 -13.94 -33.93
N ASP A 151 -4.31 -12.68 -33.53
CA ASP A 151 -3.20 -11.74 -33.34
C ASP A 151 -2.30 -12.17 -32.18
N ILE A 152 -2.88 -12.55 -31.05
CA ILE A 152 -2.13 -13.07 -29.89
C ILE A 152 -1.39 -14.36 -30.28
N THR A 153 -2.05 -15.27 -31.00
CA THR A 153 -1.39 -16.49 -31.48
C THR A 153 -0.24 -16.18 -32.44
N ALA A 154 -0.39 -15.18 -33.31
CA ALA A 154 0.67 -14.73 -34.20
C ALA A 154 1.82 -14.06 -33.45
N LEU A 155 1.53 -13.31 -32.39
CA LEU A 155 2.51 -12.71 -31.49
C LEU A 155 3.30 -13.76 -30.71
N CYS A 156 2.62 -14.83 -30.32
CA CYS A 156 3.19 -15.96 -29.59
C CYS A 156 3.84 -17.03 -30.50
N ALA A 157 3.92 -16.79 -31.81
CA ALA A 157 4.48 -17.75 -32.74
C ALA A 157 5.97 -18.04 -32.42
N PRO A 158 6.48 -19.25 -32.72
CA PRO A 158 7.87 -19.63 -32.42
C PRO A 158 8.93 -18.70 -33.04
N SER A 159 8.61 -18.04 -34.15
CA SER A 159 9.49 -17.05 -34.79
C SER A 159 9.73 -15.80 -33.93
N LEU A 160 8.84 -15.52 -32.98
CA LEU A 160 8.91 -14.42 -32.02
C LEU A 160 9.32 -14.91 -30.62
N SER A 161 9.77 -16.17 -30.49
CA SER A 161 10.27 -16.76 -29.24
C SER A 161 11.32 -15.91 -28.50
N PRO A 162 12.26 -15.20 -29.16
CA PRO A 162 13.20 -14.32 -28.45
C PRO A 162 12.49 -13.18 -27.70
N SER A 163 11.36 -12.71 -28.22
CA SER A 163 10.52 -11.70 -27.58
C SER A 163 9.66 -12.28 -26.44
N LEU A 164 9.72 -13.59 -26.17
CA LEU A 164 9.12 -14.22 -24.98
C LEU A 164 10.20 -14.64 -23.97
N GLU A 165 11.46 -14.84 -24.40
CA GLU A 165 12.57 -15.13 -23.49
C GLU A 165 12.82 -14.00 -22.48
N TRP A 166 12.58 -12.74 -22.84
CA TRP A 166 12.71 -11.66 -21.86
C TRP A 166 11.65 -11.75 -20.76
N ILE A 167 10.46 -12.30 -21.05
CA ILE A 167 9.39 -12.48 -20.05
C ILE A 167 9.82 -13.49 -19.00
N SER A 168 10.42 -14.60 -19.42
CA SER A 168 10.91 -15.60 -18.45
C SER A 168 12.06 -15.07 -17.60
N ILE A 169 12.97 -14.27 -18.18
CA ILE A 169 14.03 -13.57 -17.43
C ILE A 169 13.40 -12.56 -16.46
N TYR A 170 12.39 -11.81 -16.90
CA TYR A 170 11.70 -10.84 -16.06
C TYR A 170 10.99 -11.52 -14.89
N ALA A 171 10.24 -12.59 -15.13
CA ALA A 171 9.57 -13.36 -14.09
C ALA A 171 10.57 -13.96 -13.08
N ALA A 172 11.79 -14.31 -13.52
CA ALA A 172 12.85 -14.79 -12.64
C ALA A 172 13.42 -13.67 -11.74
N LEU A 173 13.46 -12.42 -12.22
CA LEU A 173 13.96 -11.26 -11.46
C LEU A 173 12.88 -10.62 -10.58
N PHE A 174 11.64 -10.62 -11.08
CA PHE A 174 10.46 -10.02 -10.46
C PHE A 174 9.35 -11.08 -10.49
N PRO A 175 9.23 -11.90 -9.44
CA PRO A 175 8.15 -12.88 -9.34
C PRO A 175 6.81 -12.16 -9.23
N THR A 176 6.17 -11.94 -10.37
CA THR A 176 4.84 -11.32 -10.48
C THR A 176 3.78 -12.41 -10.43
N ILE A 177 2.75 -12.20 -9.62
CA ILE A 177 1.70 -13.20 -9.39
C ILE A 177 0.78 -13.30 -10.63
N ASN A 178 0.56 -12.19 -11.33
CA ASN A 178 -0.43 -12.10 -12.41
C ASN A 178 0.16 -11.80 -13.80
N MET A 179 1.42 -12.15 -14.05
CA MET A 179 2.03 -11.98 -15.38
C MET A 179 1.88 -13.24 -16.24
N PHE A 180 1.63 -13.03 -17.53
CA PHE A 180 1.53 -14.07 -18.54
C PHE A 180 2.93 -14.53 -18.92
N ASN A 181 3.40 -15.59 -18.28
CA ASN A 181 4.79 -16.05 -18.41
C ASN A 181 5.02 -16.92 -19.66
N THR A 182 3.96 -17.49 -20.22
CA THR A 182 4.05 -18.34 -21.40
C THR A 182 3.07 -17.90 -22.48
N ALA A 183 3.39 -18.27 -23.72
CA ALA A 183 2.50 -18.12 -24.87
C ALA A 183 1.14 -18.81 -24.66
N GLU A 184 1.15 -20.00 -24.04
CA GLU A 184 -0.06 -20.76 -23.74
C GLU A 184 -0.92 -20.03 -22.70
N ASP A 185 -0.31 -19.44 -21.66
CA ASP A 185 -1.03 -18.63 -20.67
C ASP A 185 -1.71 -17.41 -21.31
N MET A 186 -1.02 -16.72 -22.22
CA MET A 186 -1.62 -15.57 -22.94
C MET A 186 -2.83 -15.99 -23.78
N ILE A 187 -2.75 -17.12 -24.49
CA ILE A 187 -3.83 -17.61 -25.37
C ILE A 187 -5.01 -18.12 -24.55
N THR A 188 -4.75 -18.83 -23.44
CA THR A 188 -5.80 -19.37 -22.57
C THR A 188 -6.54 -18.27 -21.83
N GLN A 189 -5.83 -17.31 -21.25
CA GLN A 189 -6.46 -16.20 -20.54
C GLN A 189 -7.14 -15.20 -21.47
N HIS A 190 -6.80 -15.14 -22.77
CA HIS A 190 -7.48 -14.26 -23.73
C HIS A 190 -9.00 -14.50 -23.76
N ASP A 191 -9.43 -15.76 -23.75
CA ASP A 191 -10.86 -16.11 -23.77
C ASP A 191 -11.56 -15.63 -22.50
N GLU A 192 -10.92 -15.78 -21.34
CA GLU A 192 -11.44 -15.36 -20.04
C GLU A 192 -11.53 -13.84 -19.93
N LEU A 193 -10.51 -13.12 -20.39
CA LEU A 193 -10.41 -11.66 -20.32
C LEU A 193 -11.32 -10.93 -21.31
N SER A 194 -11.78 -11.65 -22.34
CA SER A 194 -12.80 -11.17 -23.28
C SER A 194 -14.22 -11.19 -22.70
N THR A 195 -14.43 -11.80 -21.53
CA THR A 195 -15.76 -11.89 -20.90
C THR A 195 -16.16 -10.62 -20.14
N ALA A 196 -17.47 -10.36 -20.00
CA ALA A 196 -17.99 -9.16 -19.35
C ALA A 196 -17.64 -9.05 -17.84
N GLY A 197 -17.17 -10.13 -17.23
CA GLY A 197 -16.79 -10.21 -15.81
C GLY A 197 -15.31 -10.04 -15.54
N ALA A 198 -14.47 -9.89 -16.58
CA ALA A 198 -13.02 -9.83 -16.43
C ALA A 198 -12.55 -8.67 -15.54
N ASP A 199 -11.47 -8.87 -14.80
CA ASP A 199 -10.89 -7.81 -13.98
C ASP A 199 -10.11 -6.81 -14.88
N PRO A 200 -10.35 -5.49 -14.78
CA PRO A 200 -9.65 -4.50 -15.59
C PRO A 200 -8.14 -4.48 -15.37
N ILE A 201 -7.63 -4.83 -14.18
CA ILE A 201 -6.19 -4.85 -13.91
C ILE A 201 -5.56 -6.02 -14.67
N THR A 202 -6.18 -7.20 -14.65
CA THR A 202 -5.71 -8.34 -15.45
C THR A 202 -5.73 -8.05 -16.95
N ILE A 203 -6.76 -7.35 -17.45
CA ILE A 203 -6.81 -6.91 -18.86
C ILE A 203 -5.65 -5.95 -19.16
N ALA A 204 -5.40 -4.97 -18.29
CA ALA A 204 -4.28 -4.03 -18.45
C ALA A 204 -2.93 -4.75 -18.45
N GLY A 205 -2.76 -5.78 -17.62
CA GLY A 205 -1.58 -6.66 -17.62
C GLY A 205 -1.38 -7.37 -18.95
N LEU A 206 -2.45 -7.93 -19.55
CA LEU A 206 -2.38 -8.60 -20.85
C LEU A 206 -1.98 -7.61 -21.96
N LEU A 207 -2.63 -6.45 -21.98
CA LEU A 207 -2.37 -5.39 -22.96
C LEU A 207 -0.93 -4.87 -22.84
N SER A 208 -0.46 -4.64 -21.62
CA SER A 208 0.91 -4.19 -21.36
C SER A 208 1.93 -5.23 -21.80
N THR A 209 1.71 -6.50 -21.44
CA THR A 209 2.57 -7.62 -21.89
C THR A 209 2.62 -7.70 -23.41
N THR A 210 1.47 -7.57 -24.07
CA THR A 210 1.36 -7.58 -25.53
C THR A 210 2.09 -6.39 -26.17
N ALA A 211 1.98 -5.20 -25.59
CA ALA A 211 2.71 -4.02 -26.01
C ALA A 211 4.22 -4.19 -25.88
N ILE A 212 4.70 -4.79 -24.79
CA ILE A 212 6.14 -5.05 -24.61
C ILE A 212 6.61 -6.09 -25.65
N ILE A 213 5.84 -7.14 -25.93
CA ILE A 213 6.19 -8.12 -26.99
C ILE A 213 6.29 -7.42 -28.35
N LEU A 214 5.37 -6.51 -28.67
CA LEU A 214 5.41 -5.72 -29.89
C LEU A 214 6.61 -4.78 -29.97
N LEU A 215 7.05 -4.19 -28.85
CA LEU A 215 8.26 -3.36 -28.79
C LEU A 215 9.54 -4.17 -29.06
N HIS A 216 9.60 -5.41 -28.57
CA HIS A 216 10.75 -6.29 -28.75
C HIS A 216 10.68 -7.12 -30.04
N ARG A 217 9.75 -6.82 -30.93
CA ARG A 217 9.62 -7.49 -32.21
C ARG A 217 10.78 -7.08 -33.14
N PRO A 218 11.44 -8.05 -33.81
CA PRO A 218 12.46 -7.72 -34.79
C PRO A 218 11.81 -7.11 -36.04
N ALA A 219 12.51 -6.18 -36.70
CA ALA A 219 11.96 -5.36 -37.79
C ALA A 219 11.57 -6.15 -39.05
N ASP A 220 12.09 -7.37 -39.19
CA ASP A 220 11.82 -8.31 -40.29
C ASP A 220 10.69 -9.31 -39.97
N ALA A 221 10.09 -9.24 -38.78
CA ALA A 221 8.97 -10.11 -38.41
C ALA A 221 7.74 -9.86 -39.28
N ALA A 222 6.96 -10.94 -39.49
CA ALA A 222 5.69 -10.86 -40.19
C ALA A 222 4.73 -9.87 -39.48
N PRO A 223 3.93 -9.10 -40.26
CA PRO A 223 2.95 -8.19 -39.69
C PRO A 223 1.87 -8.95 -38.92
N VAL A 224 1.36 -8.33 -37.86
CA VAL A 224 0.19 -8.85 -37.12
C VAL A 224 -1.07 -8.31 -37.80
N PRO A 225 -1.97 -9.19 -38.26
CA PRO A 225 -3.07 -8.79 -39.14
C PRO A 225 -4.03 -7.78 -38.51
N GLY A 226 -4.27 -7.83 -37.20
CA GLY A 226 -5.13 -6.88 -36.49
C GLY A 226 -4.44 -5.61 -35.99
N ILE A 227 -3.12 -5.46 -36.17
CA ILE A 227 -2.34 -4.33 -35.66
C ILE A 227 -1.57 -3.69 -36.81
N GLU A 228 -2.25 -2.80 -37.55
CA GLU A 228 -1.66 -2.11 -38.71
C GLU A 228 -0.48 -1.20 -38.35
N ASN A 229 -0.58 -0.48 -37.22
CA ASN A 229 0.46 0.41 -36.73
C ASN A 229 0.81 0.09 -35.26
N PRO A 230 1.86 -0.72 -35.01
CA PRO A 230 2.27 -1.11 -33.66
C PRO A 230 2.53 0.08 -32.74
N THR A 231 3.20 1.13 -33.23
CA THR A 231 3.56 2.29 -32.40
C THR A 231 2.34 3.09 -31.94
N SER A 232 1.37 3.29 -32.83
CA SER A 232 0.11 3.96 -32.48
C SER A 232 -0.72 3.12 -31.53
N TRP A 233 -0.75 1.79 -31.74
CA TRP A 233 -1.49 0.88 -30.87
C TRP A 233 -0.89 0.83 -29.46
N ILE A 234 0.44 0.70 -29.33
CA ILE A 234 1.15 0.74 -28.04
C ILE A 234 0.84 2.04 -27.31
N LYS A 235 0.88 3.19 -28.01
CA LYS A 235 0.52 4.47 -27.41
C LYS A 235 -0.92 4.49 -26.89
N HIS A 236 -1.89 3.99 -27.65
CA HIS A 236 -3.28 3.92 -27.19
C HIS A 236 -3.47 3.01 -25.99
N VAL A 237 -2.76 1.88 -25.94
CA VAL A 237 -2.72 1.00 -24.77
C VAL A 237 -2.15 1.73 -23.57
N ASN A 238 -1.03 2.43 -23.75
CA ASN A 238 -0.39 3.21 -22.68
C ASN A 238 -1.34 4.28 -22.12
N ASP A 239 -1.91 5.11 -22.99
CA ASP A 239 -2.85 6.16 -22.61
C ASP A 239 -4.09 5.59 -21.88
N ALA A 240 -4.57 4.41 -22.29
CA ALA A 240 -5.70 3.75 -21.65
C ALA A 240 -5.34 3.17 -20.28
N VAL A 241 -4.21 2.48 -20.14
CA VAL A 241 -3.73 1.92 -18.86
C VAL A 241 -3.39 3.03 -17.88
N GLU A 242 -2.75 4.12 -18.33
CA GLU A 242 -2.47 5.29 -17.49
C GLU A 242 -3.77 5.88 -16.93
N GLN A 243 -4.77 6.08 -17.79
CA GLN A 243 -6.02 6.71 -17.37
C GLN A 243 -6.92 5.82 -16.53
N VAL A 244 -6.84 4.49 -16.70
CA VAL A 244 -7.75 3.55 -16.06
C VAL A 244 -7.15 2.94 -14.80
N VAL A 245 -5.87 2.58 -14.84
CA VAL A 245 -5.19 1.98 -13.70
C VAL A 245 -4.45 3.09 -12.96
N ILE A 246 -3.46 3.73 -13.59
CA ILE A 246 -2.47 4.58 -12.88
C ILE A 246 -3.09 5.82 -12.20
N LYS A 247 -4.12 6.43 -12.80
CA LYS A 247 -4.77 7.62 -12.24
C LYS A 247 -5.83 7.32 -11.18
N GLU A 248 -6.23 6.06 -11.03
CA GLU A 248 -7.27 5.64 -10.10
C GLU A 248 -6.60 4.96 -8.90
N ASP A 249 -6.45 5.69 -7.79
CA ASP A 249 -5.73 5.24 -6.59
C ASP A 249 -6.23 3.89 -6.05
N ASP A 250 -7.55 3.66 -6.12
CA ASP A 250 -8.18 2.41 -5.66
C ASP A 250 -7.67 1.18 -6.44
N LEU A 251 -7.35 1.33 -7.74
CA LEU A 251 -6.86 0.24 -8.58
C LEU A 251 -5.34 0.07 -8.42
N VAL A 252 -4.59 1.18 -8.37
CA VAL A 252 -3.12 1.18 -8.22
C VAL A 252 -2.68 0.63 -6.88
N CYS A 253 -3.41 0.89 -5.80
CA CYS A 253 -3.00 0.45 -4.47
C CYS A 253 -3.19 -1.05 -4.22
N SER A 254 -3.79 -1.79 -5.16
CA SER A 254 -3.82 -3.26 -5.11
C SER A 254 -2.45 -3.85 -5.49
N VAL A 255 -2.15 -5.07 -5.04
CA VAL A 255 -0.88 -5.74 -5.38
C VAL A 255 -0.77 -5.91 -6.89
N GLU A 256 -1.87 -6.32 -7.51
CA GLU A 256 -2.04 -6.48 -8.95
C GLU A 256 -1.87 -5.15 -9.70
N GLY A 257 -2.39 -4.06 -9.12
CA GLY A 257 -2.25 -2.70 -9.65
C GLY A 257 -0.81 -2.20 -9.63
N ILE A 258 -0.09 -2.47 -8.54
CA ILE A 258 1.35 -2.16 -8.42
C ILE A 258 2.13 -2.97 -9.46
N GLU A 259 1.88 -4.27 -9.59
CA GLU A 259 2.53 -5.11 -10.61
C GLU A 259 2.28 -4.59 -12.03
N THR A 260 1.03 -4.22 -12.33
CA THR A 260 0.65 -3.64 -13.62
C THR A 260 1.33 -2.29 -13.86
N THR A 261 1.49 -1.49 -12.80
CA THR A 261 2.22 -0.21 -12.85
C THR A 261 3.70 -0.41 -13.15
N LEU A 262 4.32 -1.47 -12.62
CA LEU A 262 5.71 -1.81 -12.94
C LEU A 262 5.87 -2.24 -14.40
N LEU A 263 4.91 -3.00 -14.94
CA LEU A 263 4.88 -3.35 -16.36
C LEU A 263 4.69 -2.11 -17.24
N PHE A 264 3.78 -1.22 -16.84
CA PHE A 264 3.53 0.06 -17.51
C PHE A 264 4.78 0.95 -17.55
N ALA A 265 5.52 1.08 -16.43
CA ALA A 265 6.72 1.91 -16.36
C ALA A 265 7.87 1.44 -17.27
N ARG A 266 7.77 0.23 -17.83
CA ARG A 266 8.74 -0.35 -18.76
C ARG A 266 8.41 -0.05 -20.23
N LEU A 267 7.16 0.28 -20.54
CA LEU A 267 6.70 0.68 -21.88
C LEU A 267 7.16 2.10 -22.22
#